data_AF-A0A7C4K8M1-F1
#
_entry.id   AF-A0A7C4K8M1-F1
#
_cell.length_a   1.000
_cell.length_b   1.000
_cell.length_c   1.000
_cell.angle_alpha   90.00
_cell.angle_beta   90.00
_cell.angle_gamma   90.00
#
_symmetry.space_group_name_H-M   'P 1'
#
loop_
_entity.id
_entity.type
_entity.pdbx_description
1 polymer ?
#
loop_
_entity_poly.entity_id
_entity_poly.type
_entity_poly.pdbx_seq_one_letter_code
_entity_poly.pdbx_strand_id
1 'polypeptide(L)' 'MLTRQALLKAGQGMVIVLVDSVTSRDNVSRTARLAGWQAVSEDQPDGSYKITLTK' A
#
# COMPACT_ATOMS: atom_id res chain seq x y z
N MET A 1 5.65 9.32 -4.73
CA MET A 1 5.74 8.53 -5.98
C MET A 1 6.34 7.12 -5.83
N LEU A 2 6.78 6.68 -4.64
CA LEU A 2 7.48 5.39 -4.47
C LEU A 2 6.58 4.16 -4.66
N THR A 3 5.34 4.18 -4.17
CA THR A 3 4.42 3.02 -4.20
C THR A 3 4.12 2.55 -5.62
N ARG A 4 3.81 3.46 -6.55
CA ARG A 4 3.50 3.08 -7.95
C ARG A 4 4.69 2.41 -8.62
N GLN A 5 5.90 2.93 -8.40
CA GLN A 5 7.12 2.34 -8.95
C GLN A 5 7.40 0.95 -8.34
N ALA A 6 7.19 0.78 -7.03
CA ALA A 6 7.32 -0.51 -6.37
C ALA A 6 6.34 -1.55 -6.94
N LEU A 7 5.07 -1.18 -7.15
CA LEU A 7 4.07 -2.07 -7.75
C LEU A 7 4.37 -2.45 -9.19
N LEU A 8 4.86 -1.49 -10.00
CA LEU A 8 5.28 -1.77 -11.37
C LEU A 8 6.49 -2.70 -11.43
N LYS A 9 7.46 -2.51 -10.52
CA LYS A 9 8.63 -3.40 -10.41
C LYS A 9 8.26 -4.80 -9.91
N ALA A 10 7.32 -4.89 -8.96
CA ALA A 10 6.87 -6.18 -8.43
C ALA A 10 6.09 -6.97 -9.49
N GLY A 11 5.24 -6.31 -10.27
CA GLY A 11 4.49 -6.92 -11.37
C GLY A 11 3.33 -7.83 -10.94
N GLN A 12 3.52 -8.63 -9.88
CA GLN A 12 2.58 -9.55 -9.24
C GLN A 12 3.00 -9.90 -7.81
N GLY A 13 2.18 -10.64 -7.06
CA GLY A 13 2.53 -11.14 -5.71
C GLY A 13 2.05 -10.22 -4.58
N MET A 14 2.84 -10.12 -3.50
CA MET A 14 2.48 -9.36 -2.30
C MET A 14 3.51 -8.26 -2.00
N VAL A 15 3.03 -7.04 -1.72
CA VAL A 15 3.86 -5.90 -1.28
C VAL A 15 3.29 -5.36 0.02
N ILE A 16 4.13 -5.23 1.05
CA ILE A 16 3.77 -4.64 2.34
C ILE A 16 4.32 -3.22 2.40
N VAL A 17 3.46 -2.26 2.74
CA VAL A 17 3.81 -0.84 2.90
C VAL A 17 3.48 -0.41 4.31
N LEU A 18 4.44 0.17 5.02
CA LEU A 18 4.24 0.79 6.33
C LEU A 18 4.21 2.31 6.16
N VAL A 19 3.22 2.97 6.78
CA VAL A 19 3.07 4.42 6.76
C VAL A 19 2.63 4.92 8.13
N ASP A 20 2.93 6.16 8.47
CA ASP A 20 2.69 6.77 9.79
C ASP A 20 1.43 7.66 9.84
N SER A 21 0.73 7.80 8.72
CA SER A 21 -0.33 8.80 8.55
C SER A 21 -1.50 8.27 7.73
N VAL A 22 -2.70 8.68 8.13
CA VAL A 22 -3.97 8.32 7.46
C VAL A 22 -3.96 8.75 6.00
N THR A 23 -3.46 9.96 5.71
CA THR A 23 -3.36 10.48 4.34
C THR A 23 -2.45 9.62 3.48
N SER A 24 -1.33 9.14 4.02
CA SER A 24 -0.42 8.23 3.35
C SER A 24 -1.07 6.86 3.11
N ARG A 25 -1.80 6.31 4.08
CA ARG A 25 -2.56 5.06 3.94
C ARG A 25 -3.56 5.14 2.78
N ASP A 26 -4.31 6.23 2.71
CA ASP A 26 -5.34 6.42 1.69
C ASP A 26 -4.73 6.65 0.31
N ASN A 27 -3.61 7.38 0.24
CA ASN A 27 -2.85 7.59 -0.99
C ASN A 27 -2.25 6.29 -1.53
N VAL A 28 -1.65 5.47 -0.68
CA VAL A 28 -1.09 4.15 -1.03
C VAL A 28 -2.19 3.22 -1.53
N SER A 29 -3.29 3.11 -0.77
CA SER A 29 -4.43 2.25 -1.11
C SER A 29 -5.06 2.63 -2.45
N ARG A 30 -5.26 3.94 -2.68
CA ARG A 30 -5.77 4.45 -3.97
C ARG A 30 -4.80 4.16 -5.11
N THR A 31 -3.50 4.39 -4.91
CA THR A 31 -2.48 4.14 -5.95
C THR A 31 -2.44 2.66 -6.34
N ALA A 32 -2.55 1.77 -5.36
CA ALA A 32 -2.58 0.33 -5.60
C ALA A 32 -3.80 -0.11 -6.42
N ARG A 33 -5.00 0.36 -6.04
CA ARG A 33 -6.24 0.10 -6.78
C ARG A 33 -6.17 0.59 -8.22
N LEU A 34 -5.64 1.79 -8.44
CA LEU A 34 -5.43 2.33 -9.80
C LEU A 34 -4.41 1.52 -10.62
N ALA A 35 -3.48 0.83 -9.97
CA ALA A 35 -2.53 -0.08 -10.61
C ALA A 35 -3.10 -1.50 -10.83
N GLY A 36 -4.38 -1.74 -10.46
CA GLY A 36 -5.03 -3.05 -10.56
C GLY A 36 -4.68 -4.01 -9.41
N TRP A 37 -4.22 -3.50 -8.28
CA TRP A 37 -3.89 -4.30 -7.09
C TRP A 37 -4.98 -4.15 -6.03
N GLN A 38 -5.23 -5.22 -5.28
CA GLN A 38 -6.05 -5.17 -4.07
C GLN A 38 -5.23 -4.60 -2.91
N ALA A 39 -5.88 -3.83 -2.04
CA ALA A 39 -5.23 -3.16 -0.91
C ALA A 39 -6.05 -3.36 0.36
N VAL A 40 -5.41 -3.93 1.38
CA VAL A 40 -5.96 -4.14 2.73
C VAL A 40 -5.10 -3.36 3.71
N SER A 41 -5.70 -2.47 4.50
CA SER A 41 -5.00 -1.68 5.52
C SER A 41 -5.38 -2.12 6.92
N GLU A 42 -4.38 -2.20 7.79
CA GLU A 42 -4.50 -2.54 9.20
C GLU A 42 -3.84 -1.44 10.04
N ASP A 43 -4.50 -1.03 11.12
CA ASP A 43 -3.92 -0.12 12.11
C ASP A 43 -2.93 -0.89 12.98
N GLN A 44 -1.78 -0.30 13.27
CA GLN A 44 -0.74 -0.89 14.10
C GLN A 44 -0.76 -0.29 15.52
N PRO A 45 -0.30 -1.03 16.54
CA PRO A 45 -0.29 -0.57 17.93
C PRO A 45 0.56 0.69 18.17
N ASP A 46 1.53 0.96 17.30
CA ASP A 46 2.42 2.13 17.34
C ASP A 46 1.80 3.38 16.67
N GLY A 47 0.54 3.30 16.22
CA GLY A 47 -0.15 4.37 15.51
C GLY A 47 0.20 4.47 14.02
N SER A 48 1.03 3.55 13.51
CA SER A 48 1.29 3.40 12.08
C SER A 48 0.20 2.57 11.40
N TYR A 49 0.27 2.47 10.08
CA TYR A 49 -0.64 1.69 9.25
C TYR A 49 0.18 0.75 8.39
N LYS A 50 -0.25 -0.51 8.37
CA LYS A 50 0.28 -1.52 7.46
C LYS A 50 -0.71 -1.71 6.32
N ILE A 51 -0.26 -1.52 5.09
CA ILE A 51 -1.03 -1.80 3.89
C ILE A 51 -0.44 -3.02 3.18
N THR A 52 -1.23 -4.07 3.07
CA THR A 52 -0.92 -5.27 2.29
C THR A 52 -1.53 -5.12 0.89
N LEU A 53 -0.69 -5.16 -0.13
CA LEU A 53 -1.07 -5.04 -1.54
C LEU A 53 -0.89 -6.38 -2.23
N THR A 54 -1.91 -6.87 -2.94
CA THR A 54 -1.89 -8.15 -3.66
C THR A 54 -2.39 -8.01 -5.09
N LYS A 55 -1.82 -8.77 -6.02
CA LYS A 55 -2.23 -8.84 -7.42
C LYS A 55 -2.52 -10.27 -7.85
#